data_AF-C0CXK5-F1
#
_entry.id   AF-C0CXK5-F1
#
_cell.length_a   1.000
_cell.length_b   1.000
_cell.length_c   1.000
_cell.angle_alpha   90.00
_cell.angle_beta   90.00
_cell.angle_gamma   90.00
#
_symmetry.space_group_name_H-M   'P 1'
#
loop_
_entity.id
_entity.type
_entity.pdbx_description
1 polymer ?
#
loop_
_entity_poly.entity_id
_entity_poly.type
_entity_poly.pdbx_seq_one_letter_code
_entity_poly.pdbx_strand_id
1 'polypeptide(L)'
;ALMTGTECDINVTAGMSDFIANDAISRLFVEAFNLAGPPQFDAQDEALARAFWDQYSENEKAAGMMRINLSYPDGEKFRDTPLVKEIGPYFRIDKYMPGSTDVGDVSYVTPTGQLWVTCYANGTPGHSWQVTSQVASSITHKAVVCAAKTMALATVMAFSQPDVVEQAREELKQRTGGVYVCPVEPGKKPVMP
;
A
#
# COMPACT_ATOMS: atom_id res chain seq x y z
N ALA A 1 -17.82 -29.52 -9.78
CA ALA A 1 -19.08 -29.96 -10.43
C ALA A 1 -19.20 -31.49 -10.53
N LEU A 2 -18.15 -32.26 -10.84
CA LEU A 2 -18.29 -33.66 -11.27
C LEU A 2 -18.62 -34.73 -10.18
N MET A 3 -18.69 -34.41 -8.88
CA MET A 3 -18.97 -35.41 -7.83
C MET A 3 -20.33 -35.25 -7.11
N THR A 4 -21.03 -34.13 -7.26
CA THR A 4 -22.24 -33.80 -6.46
C THR A 4 -23.50 -33.64 -7.31
N GLY A 5 -23.44 -33.92 -8.61
CA GLY A 5 -24.58 -33.72 -9.53
C GLY A 5 -25.03 -32.26 -9.64
N THR A 6 -24.16 -31.31 -9.30
CA THR A 6 -24.48 -29.88 -9.29
C THR A 6 -23.99 -29.21 -10.57
N GLU A 7 -24.86 -28.45 -11.20
CA GLU A 7 -24.50 -27.53 -12.28
C GLU A 7 -23.83 -26.29 -11.69
N CYS A 8 -22.79 -25.80 -12.35
CA CYS A 8 -22.06 -24.60 -11.96
C CYS A 8 -21.98 -23.70 -13.18
N ASP A 9 -22.51 -22.49 -13.04
CA ASP A 9 -22.33 -21.40 -13.99
C ASP A 9 -21.29 -20.42 -13.41
N ILE A 10 -20.31 -20.03 -14.22
CA ILE A 10 -19.25 -19.09 -13.84
C ILE A 10 -19.45 -17.82 -14.65
N ASN A 11 -19.92 -16.76 -13.99
CA ASN A 11 -20.00 -15.44 -14.58
C ASN A 11 -18.87 -14.56 -14.03
N VAL A 12 -17.88 -14.26 -14.87
CA VAL A 12 -16.80 -13.32 -14.52
C VAL A 12 -17.34 -11.90 -14.57
N THR A 13 -17.49 -11.28 -13.40
CA THR A 13 -18.03 -9.93 -13.24
C THR A 13 -16.95 -8.85 -13.05
N ALA A 14 -15.76 -9.25 -12.59
CA ALA A 14 -14.63 -8.36 -12.37
C ALA A 14 -13.32 -9.14 -12.49
N GLY A 15 -12.26 -8.40 -12.80
CA GLY A 15 -10.87 -8.87 -12.82
C GLY A 15 -9.98 -7.66 -12.53
N MET A 16 -8.79 -7.92 -11.98
CA MET A 16 -7.81 -6.88 -11.68
C MET A 16 -6.44 -7.37 -12.11
N SER A 17 -5.67 -6.50 -12.75
CA SER A 17 -4.26 -6.76 -13.04
C SER A 17 -3.40 -6.70 -11.77
N ASP A 18 -2.22 -7.31 -11.82
CA ASP A 18 -1.19 -7.12 -10.81
C ASP A 18 -0.65 -5.68 -10.81
N PHE A 19 0.08 -5.30 -9.76
CA PHE A 19 0.62 -3.96 -9.62
C PHE A 19 2.04 -3.85 -10.20
N ILE A 20 2.23 -2.95 -11.17
CA ILE A 20 3.51 -2.64 -11.77
C ILE A 20 4.15 -1.45 -11.06
N ALA A 21 4.98 -1.75 -10.06
CA ALA A 21 5.73 -0.74 -9.31
C ALA A 21 6.75 -0.01 -10.22
N ASN A 22 6.72 1.32 -10.18
CA ASN A 22 7.67 2.18 -10.88
C ASN A 22 8.76 2.70 -9.92
N ASP A 23 10.03 2.50 -10.26
CA ASP A 23 11.14 2.76 -9.34
C ASP A 23 11.43 4.26 -9.25
N ALA A 24 11.38 4.97 -10.38
CA ALA A 24 11.55 6.43 -10.43
C ALA A 24 10.50 7.15 -9.55
N ILE A 25 9.22 6.81 -9.71
CA ILE A 25 8.14 7.40 -8.88
C ILE A 25 8.26 6.98 -7.41
N SER A 26 8.65 5.73 -7.13
CA SER A 26 8.77 5.27 -5.75
C SER A 26 9.92 5.96 -5.00
N ARG A 27 11.06 6.21 -5.66
CA ARG A 27 12.16 7.00 -5.09
C ARG A 27 11.74 8.44 -4.84
N LEU A 28 10.99 9.04 -5.77
CA LEU A 28 10.43 10.38 -5.61
C LEU A 28 9.52 10.47 -4.38
N PHE A 29 8.66 9.47 -4.15
CA PHE A 29 7.84 9.41 -2.94
C PHE A 29 8.68 9.32 -1.67
N VAL A 30 9.73 8.50 -1.64
CA VAL A 30 10.59 8.39 -0.45
C VAL A 30 11.36 9.69 -0.19
N GLU A 31 11.84 10.37 -1.23
CA GLU A 31 12.48 11.68 -1.09
C GLU A 31 11.48 12.71 -0.52
N ALA A 32 10.29 12.79 -1.11
CA ALA A 32 9.22 13.66 -0.63
C ALA A 32 8.80 13.32 0.81
N PHE A 33 8.78 12.03 1.18
CA PHE A 33 8.40 11.60 2.53
C PHE A 33 9.47 12.02 3.54
N ASN A 34 10.75 11.85 3.22
CA ASN A 34 11.85 12.31 4.07
C ASN A 34 11.83 13.84 4.28
N LEU A 35 11.50 14.61 3.23
CA LEU A 35 11.34 16.07 3.33
C LEU A 35 10.11 16.49 4.13
N ALA A 36 8.97 15.79 3.95
CA ALA A 36 7.74 16.06 4.71
C ALA A 36 7.85 15.64 6.18
N GLY A 37 8.70 14.64 6.47
CA GLY A 37 8.89 14.04 7.78
C GLY A 37 7.81 13.01 8.14
N PRO A 38 8.10 12.11 9.12
CA PRO A 38 7.13 11.13 9.57
C PRO A 38 5.95 11.80 10.31
N PRO A 39 4.81 11.11 10.48
CA PRO A 39 3.75 11.59 11.33
C PRO A 39 4.26 11.92 12.74
N GLN A 40 3.85 13.06 13.28
CA GLN A 40 4.28 13.55 14.60
C GLN A 40 3.39 12.95 15.70
N PHE A 41 3.62 11.68 15.99
CA PHE A 41 2.93 10.97 17.07
C PHE A 41 3.38 11.46 18.44
N ASP A 42 2.42 11.54 19.37
CA ASP A 42 2.67 11.92 20.77
C ASP A 42 2.47 10.74 21.74
N ALA A 43 2.62 11.01 23.04
CA ALA A 43 2.48 9.98 24.07
C ALA A 43 1.06 9.37 24.14
N GLN A 44 0.01 10.09 23.73
CA GLN A 44 -1.35 9.56 23.70
C GLN A 44 -1.52 8.57 22.54
N ASP A 45 -0.93 8.89 21.39
CA ASP A 45 -0.89 7.98 20.24
C ASP A 45 -0.14 6.69 20.57
N GLU A 46 1.01 6.79 21.25
CA GLU A 46 1.79 5.63 21.69
C GLU A 46 1.02 4.77 22.69
N ALA A 47 0.35 5.38 23.66
CA ALA A 47 -0.47 4.68 24.64
C ALA A 47 -1.65 3.98 23.97
N LEU A 48 -2.32 4.64 23.02
CA LEU A 48 -3.43 4.06 22.26
C LEU A 48 -2.96 2.86 21.44
N ALA A 49 -1.87 3.01 20.69
CA ALA A 49 -1.32 1.93 19.89
C ALA A 49 -0.90 0.74 20.75
N ARG A 50 -0.30 0.99 21.93
CA ARG A 50 0.06 -0.07 22.88
C ARG A 50 -1.18 -0.78 23.43
N ALA A 51 -2.24 -0.06 23.78
CA ALA A 51 -3.48 -0.68 24.27
C ALA A 51 -4.10 -1.66 23.26
N PHE A 52 -3.99 -1.38 21.96
CA PHE A 52 -4.39 -2.32 20.91
C PHE A 52 -3.38 -3.47 20.77
N TRP A 53 -2.08 -3.16 20.69
CA TRP A 53 -1.03 -4.14 20.46
C TRP A 53 -0.94 -5.21 21.57
N ASP A 54 -1.18 -4.83 22.83
CA ASP A 54 -1.18 -5.74 23.98
C ASP A 54 -2.34 -6.76 23.92
N GLN A 55 -3.39 -6.49 23.13
CA GLN A 55 -4.52 -7.41 22.94
C GLN A 55 -4.30 -8.40 21.79
N TYR A 56 -3.29 -8.17 20.94
CA TYR A 56 -3.02 -9.04 19.81
C TYR A 56 -2.36 -10.34 20.26
N SER A 57 -2.80 -11.45 19.67
CA SER A 57 -2.14 -12.73 19.79
C SER A 57 -0.74 -12.68 19.15
N GLU A 58 0.12 -13.61 19.55
CA GLU A 58 1.46 -13.74 18.96
C GLU A 58 1.40 -14.00 17.45
N ASN A 59 0.36 -14.68 16.97
CA ASN A 59 0.14 -14.90 15.54
C ASN A 59 -0.20 -13.59 14.80
N GLU A 60 -1.01 -12.72 15.40
CA GLU A 60 -1.35 -11.40 14.81
C GLU A 60 -0.12 -10.48 14.80
N LYS A 61 0.66 -10.46 15.88
CA LYS A 61 1.93 -9.72 15.94
C LYS A 61 2.90 -10.24 14.89
N ALA A 62 3.06 -11.56 14.75
CA ALA A 62 3.91 -12.18 13.74
C ALA A 62 3.45 -11.89 12.31
N ALA A 63 2.14 -11.90 12.04
CA ALA A 63 1.59 -11.52 10.74
C ALA A 63 1.86 -10.03 10.43
N GLY A 64 1.82 -9.16 11.44
CA GLY A 64 2.27 -7.77 11.34
C GLY A 64 3.68 -7.62 10.83
N MET A 65 4.60 -8.46 11.33
CA MET A 65 6.01 -8.43 10.93
C MET A 65 6.21 -8.75 9.45
N MET A 66 5.32 -9.53 8.83
CA MET A 66 5.39 -9.77 7.39
C MET A 66 5.27 -8.46 6.60
N ARG A 67 4.38 -7.54 7.01
CA ARG A 67 4.22 -6.23 6.35
C ARG A 67 5.40 -5.30 6.63
N ILE A 68 5.89 -5.29 7.87
CA ILE A 68 7.09 -4.55 8.25
C ILE A 68 8.29 -4.99 7.42
N ASN A 69 8.51 -6.29 7.26
CA ASN A 69 9.63 -6.85 6.50
C ASN A 69 9.53 -6.59 4.97
N LEU A 70 8.38 -6.12 4.47
CA LEU A 70 8.29 -5.58 3.12
C LEU A 70 8.80 -4.13 3.05
N SER A 71 8.67 -3.35 4.12
CA SER A 71 9.03 -1.92 4.12
C SER A 71 10.38 -1.60 4.77
N TYR A 72 10.93 -2.54 5.55
CA TYR A 72 12.15 -2.35 6.33
C TYR A 72 13.08 -3.56 6.19
N PRO A 73 14.35 -3.39 5.80
CA PRO A 73 15.30 -4.51 5.69
C PRO A 73 15.61 -5.17 7.04
N ASP A 74 15.69 -4.36 8.10
CA ASP A 74 15.85 -4.82 9.49
C ASP A 74 14.53 -4.68 10.25
N GLY A 75 13.50 -5.38 9.77
CA GLY A 75 12.16 -5.26 10.33
C GLY A 75 12.03 -5.83 11.74
N GLU A 76 12.87 -6.78 12.13
CA GLU A 76 12.85 -7.43 13.45
C GLU A 76 12.96 -6.44 14.62
N LYS A 77 13.63 -5.30 14.43
CA LYS A 77 13.69 -4.24 15.45
C LYS A 77 12.31 -3.69 15.86
N PHE A 78 11.29 -3.86 15.01
CA PHE A 78 9.93 -3.41 15.28
C PHE A 78 9.04 -4.48 15.91
N ARG A 79 9.57 -5.66 16.25
CA ARG A 79 8.80 -6.78 16.83
C ARG A 79 7.99 -6.36 18.05
N ASP A 80 8.61 -5.61 18.95
CA ASP A 80 8.00 -5.12 20.19
C ASP A 80 7.62 -3.63 20.11
N THR A 81 7.48 -3.09 18.89
CA THR A 81 7.12 -1.69 18.64
C THR A 81 5.64 -1.58 18.26
N PRO A 82 4.77 -1.05 19.14
CA PRO A 82 3.34 -0.91 18.85
C PRO A 82 3.03 0.15 17.82
N LEU A 83 3.89 1.15 17.67
CA LEU A 83 3.69 2.26 16.76
C LEU A 83 5.01 2.58 16.05
N VAL A 84 5.09 2.27 14.76
CA VAL A 84 6.28 2.52 13.95
C VAL A 84 6.29 3.97 13.49
N LYS A 85 7.35 4.69 13.86
CA LYS A 85 7.50 6.15 13.66
C LYS A 85 8.59 6.52 12.65
N GLU A 86 9.29 5.52 12.12
CA GLU A 86 10.41 5.71 11.20
C GLU A 86 9.93 5.71 9.75
N ILE A 87 10.71 6.35 8.86
CA ILE A 87 10.55 6.23 7.42
C ILE A 87 11.51 5.14 6.94
N GLY A 88 10.98 4.14 6.24
CA GLY A 88 11.80 3.07 5.66
C GLY A 88 12.61 3.55 4.44
N PRO A 89 13.77 2.95 4.16
CA PRO A 89 14.49 3.23 2.93
C PRO A 89 13.70 2.72 1.72
N TYR A 90 13.93 3.32 0.55
CA TYR A 90 13.46 2.69 -0.69
C TYR A 90 14.36 1.49 -1.03
N PHE A 91 13.74 0.35 -1.26
CA PHE A 91 14.37 -0.78 -1.93
C PHE A 91 13.31 -1.51 -2.76
N ARG A 92 13.75 -2.05 -3.90
CA ARG A 92 12.88 -2.81 -4.79
C ARG A 92 12.55 -4.15 -4.13
N ILE A 93 11.27 -4.49 -4.15
CA ILE A 93 10.77 -5.76 -3.62
C ILE A 93 10.22 -6.56 -4.80
N ASP A 94 10.84 -7.69 -5.09
CA ASP A 94 10.34 -8.64 -6.10
C ASP A 94 9.53 -9.78 -5.43
N LYS A 95 8.84 -9.44 -4.33
CA LYS A 95 7.92 -10.34 -3.61
C LYS A 95 6.49 -9.88 -3.85
N TYR A 96 5.60 -10.86 -4.05
CA TYR A 96 4.18 -10.58 -4.19
C TYR A 96 3.54 -10.38 -2.82
N MET A 97 2.80 -9.27 -2.68
CA MET A 97 1.87 -9.08 -1.57
C MET A 97 0.47 -9.43 -2.07
N PRO A 98 -0.22 -10.41 -1.49
CA PRO A 98 -1.59 -10.71 -1.88
C PRO A 98 -2.49 -9.54 -1.50
N GLY A 99 -3.22 -9.02 -2.49
CA GLY A 99 -4.12 -7.88 -2.35
C GLY A 99 -4.99 -7.75 -3.60
N SER A 100 -6.07 -6.99 -3.48
CA SER A 100 -7.00 -6.69 -4.57
C SER A 100 -7.16 -5.18 -4.63
N THR A 101 -6.76 -4.58 -5.75
CA THR A 101 -6.81 -3.13 -5.95
C THR A 101 -6.92 -2.83 -7.44
N ASP A 102 -7.76 -1.85 -7.78
CA ASP A 102 -7.92 -1.27 -9.11
C ASP A 102 -6.68 -0.48 -9.58
N VAL A 103 -5.81 -0.08 -8.64
CA VAL A 103 -4.52 0.58 -8.92
C VAL A 103 -3.61 -0.34 -9.75
N GLY A 104 -3.82 -1.66 -9.71
CA GLY A 104 -3.15 -2.61 -10.59
C GLY A 104 -3.37 -2.27 -12.07
N ASP A 105 -4.62 -2.10 -12.49
CA ASP A 105 -4.95 -1.75 -13.88
C ASP A 105 -4.39 -0.38 -14.27
N VAL A 106 -4.44 0.61 -13.36
CA VAL A 106 -3.87 1.94 -13.58
C VAL A 106 -2.35 1.87 -13.80
N SER A 107 -1.66 1.00 -13.07
CA SER A 107 -0.20 0.86 -13.14
C SER A 107 0.31 0.34 -14.49
N TYR A 108 -0.55 -0.28 -15.30
CA TYR A 108 -0.22 -0.66 -16.67
C TYR A 108 -0.30 0.50 -17.68
N VAL A 109 -1.03 1.57 -17.32
CA VAL A 109 -1.32 2.70 -18.22
C VAL A 109 -0.47 3.93 -17.87
N THR A 110 -0.16 4.15 -16.60
CA THR A 110 0.62 5.31 -16.14
C THR A 110 1.67 4.89 -15.10
N PRO A 111 2.86 5.52 -15.08
CA PRO A 111 3.85 5.25 -14.04
C PRO A 111 3.24 5.47 -12.66
N THR A 112 3.30 4.45 -11.81
CA THR A 112 2.59 4.42 -10.54
C THR A 112 3.50 3.96 -9.41
N GLY A 113 3.44 4.67 -8.29
CA GLY A 113 4.04 4.26 -7.01
C GLY A 113 2.99 4.27 -5.91
N GLN A 114 3.28 3.61 -4.79
CA GLN A 114 2.41 3.57 -3.62
C GLN A 114 3.17 4.08 -2.38
N LEU A 115 2.45 4.78 -1.51
CA LEU A 115 2.94 5.29 -0.25
C LEU A 115 2.26 4.55 0.90
N TRP A 116 3.05 4.02 1.83
CA TRP A 116 2.57 3.43 3.07
C TRP A 116 2.93 4.35 4.24
N VAL A 117 1.93 4.71 5.05
CA VAL A 117 2.10 5.51 6.27
C VAL A 117 1.46 4.77 7.44
N THR A 118 2.10 4.76 8.61
CA THR A 118 1.55 4.14 9.83
C THR A 118 0.27 4.86 10.24
N CYS A 119 -0.90 4.22 10.10
CA CYS A 119 -2.19 4.80 10.48
C CYS A 119 -2.80 4.20 11.75
N TYR A 120 -2.28 3.08 12.23
CA TYR A 120 -2.81 2.29 13.34
C TYR A 120 -1.69 1.44 13.97
N ALA A 121 -1.99 0.76 15.09
CA ALA A 121 -1.05 -0.08 15.81
C ALA A 121 -0.41 -1.16 14.90
N ASN A 122 0.88 -1.39 15.09
CA ASN A 122 1.62 -2.44 14.40
C ASN A 122 0.95 -3.80 14.63
N GLY A 123 0.88 -4.64 13.59
CA GLY A 123 0.18 -5.93 13.68
C GLY A 123 -1.34 -5.88 13.57
N THR A 124 -1.97 -4.70 13.44
CA THR A 124 -3.42 -4.63 13.20
C THR A 124 -3.80 -5.43 11.93
N PRO A 125 -4.65 -6.46 12.03
CA PRO A 125 -5.09 -7.23 10.87
C PRO A 125 -5.94 -6.37 9.93
N GLY A 126 -5.71 -6.46 8.61
CA GLY A 126 -6.56 -5.77 7.64
C GLY A 126 -7.99 -6.33 7.63
N HIS A 127 -8.97 -5.53 7.19
CA HIS A 127 -10.39 -5.93 7.13
C HIS A 127 -10.95 -6.41 8.48
N SER A 128 -10.49 -5.84 9.59
CA SER A 128 -10.88 -6.23 10.94
C SER A 128 -11.59 -5.10 11.69
N TRP A 129 -12.34 -5.44 12.74
CA TRP A 129 -12.93 -4.45 13.64
C TRP A 129 -11.87 -3.59 14.35
N GLN A 130 -10.68 -4.12 14.55
CA GLN A 130 -9.55 -3.39 15.11
C GLN A 130 -9.11 -2.23 14.20
N VAL A 131 -9.24 -2.36 12.88
CA VAL A 131 -9.05 -1.22 11.96
C VAL A 131 -10.16 -0.20 12.19
N THR A 132 -11.43 -0.61 12.15
CA THR A 132 -12.59 0.28 12.35
C THR A 132 -12.51 1.06 13.66
N SER A 133 -12.02 0.45 14.73
CA SER A 133 -11.84 1.11 16.03
C SER A 133 -10.69 2.13 16.08
N GLN A 134 -9.77 2.10 15.11
CA GLN A 134 -8.59 2.97 15.06
C GLN A 134 -8.68 4.07 14.00
N VAL A 135 -9.44 3.90 12.92
CA VAL A 135 -9.44 4.84 11.76
C VAL A 135 -9.88 6.26 12.09
N ALA A 136 -10.62 6.47 13.19
CA ALA A 136 -11.04 7.79 13.66
C ALA A 136 -10.13 8.35 14.79
N SER A 137 -8.95 7.76 14.99
CA SER A 137 -8.02 8.16 16.05
C SER A 137 -7.09 9.30 15.63
N SER A 138 -6.45 9.92 16.62
CA SER A 138 -5.35 10.88 16.42
C SER A 138 -4.23 10.30 15.56
N ILE A 139 -3.90 9.01 15.73
CA ILE A 139 -2.89 8.31 14.91
C ILE A 139 -3.24 8.42 13.43
N THR A 140 -4.45 8.02 13.05
CA THR A 140 -4.88 8.05 11.65
C THR A 140 -4.97 9.48 11.11
N HIS A 141 -5.47 10.44 11.89
CA HIS A 141 -5.52 11.84 11.45
C HIS A 141 -4.12 12.42 11.16
N LYS A 142 -3.15 12.17 12.04
CA LYS A 142 -1.76 12.61 11.84
C LYS A 142 -1.11 11.92 10.63
N ALA A 143 -1.39 10.63 10.44
CA ALA A 143 -0.91 9.85 9.31
C ALA A 143 -1.47 10.35 7.97
N VAL A 144 -2.78 10.66 7.90
CA VAL A 144 -3.43 11.20 6.69
C VAL A 144 -2.85 12.56 6.31
N VAL A 145 -2.63 13.45 7.30
CA VAL A 145 -1.98 14.75 7.04
C VAL A 145 -0.56 14.58 6.50
N CYS A 146 0.20 13.65 7.06
CA CYS A 146 1.53 13.30 6.58
C CYS A 146 1.48 12.77 5.13
N ALA A 147 0.63 11.79 4.84
CA ALA A 147 0.46 11.23 3.50
C ALA A 147 0.08 12.30 2.47
N ALA A 148 -0.86 13.18 2.82
CA ALA A 148 -1.27 14.28 1.95
C ALA A 148 -0.13 15.26 1.65
N LYS A 149 0.67 15.63 2.66
CA LYS A 149 1.86 16.48 2.48
C LYS A 149 2.90 15.81 1.59
N THR A 150 3.19 14.53 1.82
CA THR A 150 4.14 13.75 1.02
C THR A 150 3.69 13.67 -0.44
N MET A 151 2.43 13.35 -0.71
CA MET A 151 1.90 13.29 -2.08
C MET A 151 1.91 14.65 -2.77
N ALA A 152 1.54 15.72 -2.06
CA ALA A 152 1.58 17.08 -2.62
C ALA A 152 3.02 17.51 -2.96
N LEU A 153 3.97 17.21 -2.07
CA LEU A 153 5.38 17.52 -2.30
C LEU A 153 5.96 16.70 -3.47
N ALA A 154 5.69 15.39 -3.51
CA ALA A 154 6.08 14.53 -4.63
C ALA A 154 5.53 15.05 -5.96
N THR A 155 4.29 15.55 -5.96
CA THR A 155 3.68 16.18 -7.15
C THR A 155 4.47 17.41 -7.61
N VAL A 156 4.78 18.33 -6.69
CA VAL A 156 5.59 19.53 -7.01
C VAL A 156 6.98 19.14 -7.51
N MET A 157 7.61 18.14 -6.90
CA MET A 157 8.91 17.65 -7.29
C MET A 157 8.88 17.02 -8.69
N ALA A 158 7.83 16.26 -9.03
CA ALA A 158 7.65 15.71 -10.38
C ALA A 158 7.54 16.81 -11.45
N PHE A 159 6.80 17.89 -11.16
CA PHE A 159 6.74 19.05 -12.06
C PHE A 159 8.08 19.77 -12.23
N SER A 160 8.92 19.75 -11.19
CA SER A 160 10.23 20.42 -11.19
C SER A 160 11.35 19.56 -11.75
N GLN A 161 11.12 18.25 -11.92
CA GLN A 161 12.11 17.25 -12.35
C GLN A 161 11.57 16.43 -13.54
N PRO A 162 11.48 17.03 -14.74
CA PRO A 162 10.91 16.36 -15.91
C PRO A 162 11.64 15.05 -16.27
N ASP A 163 12.96 14.98 -15.99
CA ASP A 163 13.77 13.78 -16.25
C ASP A 163 13.27 12.56 -15.45
N VAL A 164 12.77 12.76 -14.22
CA VAL A 164 12.19 11.68 -13.40
C VAL A 164 10.92 11.14 -14.05
N VAL A 165 10.10 12.01 -14.65
CA VAL A 165 8.86 11.63 -15.33
C VAL A 165 9.16 10.85 -16.62
N GLU A 166 10.15 11.29 -17.40
CA GLU A 166 10.56 10.59 -18.62
C GLU A 166 11.19 9.23 -18.30
N GLN A 167 12.05 9.15 -17.27
CA GLN A 167 12.55 7.88 -16.76
C GLN A 167 11.40 6.95 -16.34
N ALA A 168 10.42 7.47 -15.59
CA ALA A 168 9.29 6.69 -15.13
C ALA A 168 8.46 6.12 -16.30
N ARG A 169 8.27 6.90 -17.37
CA ARG A 169 7.58 6.45 -18.59
C ARG A 169 8.33 5.36 -19.32
N GLU A 170 9.65 5.50 -19.44
CA GLU A 170 10.50 4.49 -20.07
C GLU A 170 10.51 3.19 -19.26
N GLU A 171 10.65 3.26 -17.93
CA GLU A 171 10.55 2.10 -17.05
C GLU A 171 9.22 1.36 -17.22
N LEU A 172 8.10 2.08 -17.29
CA LEU A 172 6.79 1.46 -17.52
C LEU A 172 6.74 0.75 -18.88
N LYS A 173 7.17 1.43 -19.95
CA LYS A 173 7.14 0.88 -21.31
C LYS A 173 8.00 -0.38 -21.43
N GLN A 174 9.17 -0.41 -20.79
CA GLN A 174 10.02 -1.59 -20.73
C GLN A 174 9.35 -2.76 -20.01
N ARG A 175 8.55 -2.47 -18.99
CA ARG A 175 7.89 -3.49 -18.16
C ARG A 175 6.62 -4.06 -18.79
N THR A 176 5.85 -3.25 -19.49
CA THR A 176 4.54 -3.67 -20.05
C THR A 176 4.56 -3.84 -21.56
N GLY A 177 5.64 -3.43 -22.23
CA GLY A 177 5.66 -3.29 -23.69
C GLY A 177 4.76 -2.17 -24.21
N GLY A 178 4.21 -1.33 -23.32
CA GLY A 178 3.22 -0.31 -23.67
C GLY A 178 1.82 -0.86 -23.94
N VAL A 179 1.51 -2.08 -23.48
CA VAL A 179 0.21 -2.73 -23.69
C VAL A 179 -0.48 -2.99 -22.35
N TYR A 180 -1.74 -2.58 -22.26
CA TYR A 180 -2.65 -2.98 -21.20
C TYR A 180 -3.73 -3.90 -21.78
N VAL A 181 -3.91 -5.07 -21.16
CA VAL A 181 -4.99 -6.00 -21.50
C VAL A 181 -5.93 -6.07 -20.31
N CYS A 182 -7.14 -5.53 -20.48
CA CYS A 182 -8.17 -5.60 -19.46
C CYS A 182 -8.46 -7.07 -19.12
N PRO A 183 -8.42 -7.47 -17.84
CA PRO A 183 -8.71 -8.85 -17.42
C PRO A 183 -10.20 -9.22 -17.56
N VAL A 184 -11.07 -8.23 -17.81
CA VAL A 184 -12.50 -8.43 -18.04
C VAL A 184 -12.77 -8.50 -19.53
N GLU A 185 -13.64 -9.44 -19.93
CA GLU A 185 -14.05 -9.63 -21.32
C GLU A 185 -14.59 -8.33 -21.96
N PRO A 186 -14.27 -8.07 -23.24
CA PRO A 186 -14.82 -6.92 -23.95
C PRO A 186 -16.35 -6.88 -23.91
N GLY A 187 -16.91 -5.69 -23.65
CA GLY A 187 -18.36 -5.47 -23.69
C GLY A 187 -19.12 -5.83 -22.41
N LYS A 188 -18.46 -6.39 -21.39
CA LYS A 188 -19.04 -6.51 -20.05
C LYS A 188 -19.27 -5.12 -19.45
N LYS A 189 -20.41 -4.94 -18.79
CA LYS A 189 -20.77 -3.70 -18.09
C LYS A 189 -20.81 -3.95 -16.59
N PRO A 190 -20.52 -2.94 -15.76
CA PRO A 190 -20.72 -3.04 -14.31
C PRO A 190 -22.16 -3.48 -14.00
N VAL A 191 -22.30 -4.41 -13.06
CA VAL A 191 -23.62 -4.80 -12.55
C VAL A 191 -24.08 -3.66 -11.64
N MET A 192 -25.08 -2.90 -12.07
CA MET A 192 -25.68 -1.86 -11.25
C MET A 192 -26.54 -2.51 -10.15
N PRO A 193 -26.44 -2.07 -8.88
CA PRO A 193 -27.28 -2.57 -7.79
C PRO A 193 -28.75 -2.15 -7.92
#